data_AF-A0A1W9KPX2-F1
#
_entry.id   AF-A0A1W9KPX2-F1
#
_cell.length_a   1.000
_cell.length_b   1.000
_cell.length_c   1.000
_cell.angle_alpha   90.00
_cell.angle_beta   90.00
_cell.angle_gamma   90.00
#
_symmetry.space_group_name_H-M   'P 1'
#
loop_
_entity.id
_entity.type
_entity.pdbx_description
1 polymer ?
#
loop_
_entity_poly.entity_id
_entity_poly.type
_entity_poly.pdbx_seq_one_letter_code
_entity_poly.pdbx_strand_id
1 'polypeptide(L)'
;MKSQTPAGLLVHPDSRGFLHGGAMVGVVNQQWRDVVALLWRQMGVPIHKYRAECETGWPESFKIEQIAVLQRPYPWPASEPKDREARTLCRAYFEGLLAACESVLRNTSTTVTVTPKPPPPQRRSKIAPDGWWERDFAHMSNGRISITPKPFDVTTYTVTAPAFAAWLAANREPPSVHIQAWFDAVGVAGAGVPDAQPKPLQRTSAQDAAMLQELRRQNYDPLALPKNPPGRPGVKAAIRKAIDGKGLFAGGTVFDKSWERLSANGEIVTKD
;
A
#
# COMPACT_ATOMS: atom_id res chain seq x y z
N MET A 1 -69.23 -14.86 26.32
CA MET A 1 -68.38 -16.06 26.45
C MET A 1 -67.00 -15.63 26.95
N LYS A 2 -66.59 -16.15 28.12
CA LYS A 2 -65.23 -16.39 28.66
C LYS A 2 -64.26 -15.18 28.68
N SER A 3 -63.97 -14.52 29.80
CA SER A 3 -63.27 -14.93 31.06
C SER A 3 -61.76 -14.66 31.08
N GLN A 4 -61.34 -13.93 32.13
CA GLN A 4 -60.10 -14.08 32.93
C GLN A 4 -58.74 -13.46 32.50
N THR A 5 -58.35 -12.49 33.34
CA THR A 5 -57.06 -11.95 33.87
C THR A 5 -55.93 -13.02 34.08
N PRO A 6 -54.63 -12.70 34.37
CA PRO A 6 -54.13 -11.50 35.05
C PRO A 6 -52.70 -10.94 34.77
N ALA A 7 -52.46 -9.80 35.42
CA ALA A 7 -51.16 -9.25 35.77
C ALA A 7 -50.52 -9.97 36.99
N GLY A 8 -49.19 -10.06 37.00
CA GLY A 8 -48.31 -10.28 38.16
C GLY A 8 -46.99 -9.54 37.88
N LEU A 9 -46.55 -8.53 38.63
CA LEU A 9 -46.09 -8.43 40.03
C LEU A 9 -44.66 -8.95 40.27
N LEU A 10 -43.76 -7.97 40.48
CA LEU A 10 -42.54 -7.93 41.33
C LEU A 10 -41.39 -8.93 41.09
N VAL A 11 -40.14 -8.42 41.02
CA VAL A 11 -39.11 -8.46 42.10
C VAL A 11 -37.80 -7.85 41.57
N HIS A 12 -37.25 -6.88 42.30
CA HIS A 12 -35.82 -6.49 42.27
C HIS A 12 -35.10 -7.24 43.41
N PRO A 13 -33.82 -7.58 43.26
CA PRO A 13 -32.89 -7.01 44.23
C PRO A 13 -31.49 -6.66 43.68
N ASP A 14 -30.88 -5.78 44.45
CA ASP A 14 -29.54 -5.20 44.46
C ASP A 14 -28.41 -6.24 44.65
N SER A 15 -27.21 -5.97 44.11
CA SER A 15 -25.92 -6.03 44.83
C SER A 15 -24.68 -6.19 43.92
N ARG A 16 -23.66 -5.42 44.31
CA ARG A 16 -22.33 -5.23 43.71
C ARG A 16 -21.48 -6.50 43.65
N GLY A 17 -20.73 -6.64 42.56
CA GLY A 17 -19.58 -7.54 42.44
C GLY A 17 -18.61 -7.05 41.35
N PHE A 18 -17.44 -6.57 41.78
CA PHE A 18 -16.29 -6.24 40.95
C PHE A 18 -15.84 -7.46 40.12
N LEU A 19 -15.47 -7.26 38.85
CA LEU A 19 -14.13 -7.46 38.28
C LEU A 19 -14.15 -7.29 36.75
N HIS A 20 -13.02 -6.82 36.22
CA HIS A 20 -12.78 -6.33 34.86
C HIS A 20 -13.12 -7.29 33.71
N GLY A 21 -13.55 -6.70 32.58
CA GLY A 21 -13.38 -7.31 31.26
C GLY A 21 -14.41 -6.84 30.25
N GLY A 22 -14.03 -5.98 29.30
CA GLY A 22 -14.92 -5.67 28.17
C GLY A 22 -14.70 -4.34 27.46
N ALA A 23 -13.47 -3.90 27.24
CA ALA A 23 -13.16 -2.78 26.36
C ALA A 23 -12.06 -3.17 25.36
N MET A 24 -12.38 -4.05 24.40
CA MET A 24 -11.50 -4.38 23.28
C MET A 24 -12.27 -4.73 21.99
N VAL A 25 -13.33 -3.97 21.66
CA VAL A 25 -14.03 -4.08 20.36
C VAL A 25 -13.89 -2.80 19.51
N GLY A 26 -13.27 -1.73 20.03
CA GLY A 26 -13.23 -0.43 19.36
C GLY A 26 -12.00 -0.13 18.49
N VAL A 27 -10.86 -0.80 18.71
CA VAL A 27 -9.58 -0.38 18.10
C VAL A 27 -9.34 -1.00 16.73
N VAL A 28 -9.82 -2.23 16.51
CA VAL A 28 -9.60 -2.97 15.24
C VAL A 28 -10.40 -2.36 14.07
N ASN A 29 -11.53 -1.68 14.35
CA ASN A 29 -12.36 -1.07 13.29
C ASN A 29 -11.81 0.30 12.83
N GLN A 30 -11.05 1.02 13.65
CA GLN A 30 -10.55 2.35 13.29
C GLN A 30 -9.50 2.29 12.17
N GLN A 31 -8.58 1.33 12.22
CA GLN A 31 -7.54 1.19 11.19
C GLN A 31 -8.12 0.80 9.83
N TRP A 32 -9.11 -0.09 9.81
CA TRP A 32 -9.85 -0.41 8.58
C TRP A 32 -10.62 0.80 8.07
N ARG A 33 -11.29 1.57 8.94
CA ARG A 33 -11.98 2.82 8.54
C ARG A 33 -11.03 3.89 8.03
N ASP A 34 -9.85 4.03 8.61
CA ASP A 34 -8.86 5.02 8.20
C ASP A 34 -8.24 4.64 6.85
N VAL A 35 -7.96 3.35 6.66
CA VAL A 35 -7.50 2.79 5.38
C VAL A 35 -8.58 2.86 4.31
N VAL A 36 -9.83 2.53 4.65
CA VAL A 36 -10.99 2.67 3.75
C VAL A 36 -11.26 4.14 3.47
N ALA A 37 -11.09 5.06 4.42
CA ALA A 37 -11.20 6.50 4.21
C ALA A 37 -10.08 7.05 3.30
N LEU A 38 -8.87 6.48 3.38
CA LEU A 38 -7.74 6.75 2.49
C LEU A 38 -8.00 6.23 1.07
N LEU A 39 -8.39 4.96 0.93
CA LEU A 39 -8.83 4.33 -0.31
C LEU A 39 -10.02 5.09 -0.93
N TRP A 40 -10.94 5.57 -0.10
CA TRP A 40 -12.14 6.30 -0.46
C TRP A 40 -11.82 7.67 -1.07
N ARG A 41 -10.93 8.44 -0.43
CA ARG A 41 -10.42 9.70 -1.00
C ARG A 41 -9.63 9.47 -2.30
N GLN A 42 -8.97 8.33 -2.42
CA GLN A 42 -8.19 7.97 -3.62
C GLN A 42 -9.07 7.50 -4.79
N MET A 43 -10.19 6.79 -4.54
CA MET A 43 -11.00 6.16 -5.60
C MET A 43 -12.35 6.83 -5.91
N GLY A 44 -12.81 7.82 -5.13
CA GLY A 44 -13.97 8.67 -5.48
C GLY A 44 -15.35 8.01 -5.42
N VAL A 45 -15.50 6.85 -4.75
CA VAL A 45 -16.78 6.12 -4.62
C VAL A 45 -17.50 6.54 -3.33
N PRO A 46 -18.82 6.81 -3.26
CA PRO A 46 -19.43 7.38 -2.06
C PRO A 46 -19.55 6.42 -0.84
N ILE A 47 -19.26 6.94 0.37
CA ILE A 47 -19.18 6.25 1.68
C ILE A 47 -20.37 5.33 2.01
N HIS A 48 -21.59 5.70 1.63
CA HIS A 48 -22.79 5.01 2.09
C HIS A 48 -22.93 3.59 1.52
N LYS A 49 -22.25 3.26 0.42
CA LYS A 49 -22.27 1.90 -0.15
C LYS A 49 -21.51 0.87 0.67
N TYR A 50 -20.57 1.31 1.51
CA TYR A 50 -19.67 0.43 2.25
C TYR A 50 -19.95 0.39 3.76
N ARG A 51 -20.90 1.18 4.25
CA ARG A 51 -21.22 1.26 5.69
C ARG A 51 -21.60 -0.10 6.30
N ALA A 52 -22.37 -0.91 5.56
CA ALA A 52 -22.72 -2.26 5.99
C ALA A 52 -21.49 -3.18 6.06
N GLU A 53 -20.55 -3.05 5.12
CA GLU A 53 -19.30 -3.82 5.12
C GLU A 53 -18.39 -3.42 6.29
N CYS A 54 -18.44 -2.16 6.74
CA CYS A 54 -17.73 -1.68 7.95
C CYS A 54 -18.18 -2.35 9.25
N GLU A 55 -19.41 -2.86 9.28
CA GLU A 55 -20.02 -3.49 10.44
C GLU A 55 -19.75 -5.00 10.46
N THR A 56 -19.49 -5.62 9.30
CA THR A 56 -19.21 -7.06 9.16
C THR A 56 -17.74 -7.45 9.36
N GLY A 57 -16.82 -6.49 9.53
CA GLY A 57 -15.40 -6.76 9.73
C GLY A 57 -14.58 -6.73 8.45
N TRP A 58 -13.37 -7.31 8.48
CA TRP A 58 -12.49 -7.39 7.31
C TRP A 58 -13.03 -8.41 6.29
N PRO A 59 -13.02 -8.11 4.98
CA PRO A 59 -13.46 -9.07 3.98
C PRO A 59 -12.45 -10.23 3.83
N GLU A 60 -12.93 -11.42 3.46
CA GLU A 60 -12.08 -12.59 3.24
C GLU A 60 -11.17 -12.46 2.00
N SER A 61 -11.55 -11.60 1.06
CA SER A 61 -10.80 -11.33 -0.16
C SER A 61 -10.84 -9.85 -0.52
N PHE A 62 -9.79 -9.38 -1.20
CA PHE A 62 -9.70 -8.03 -1.72
C PHE A 62 -9.41 -8.04 -3.22
N LYS A 63 -9.81 -6.96 -3.90
CA LYS A 63 -9.34 -6.71 -5.26
C LYS A 63 -7.86 -6.33 -5.24
N ILE A 64 -7.15 -6.65 -6.33
CA ILE A 64 -5.71 -6.41 -6.44
C ILE A 64 -5.33 -4.92 -6.29
N GLU A 65 -6.19 -3.98 -6.70
CA GLU A 65 -5.99 -2.54 -6.49
C GLU A 65 -5.98 -2.19 -5.00
N GLN A 66 -6.91 -2.79 -4.24
CA GLN A 66 -7.03 -2.56 -2.80
C GLN A 66 -5.82 -3.15 -2.08
N ILE A 67 -5.37 -4.34 -2.48
CA ILE A 67 -4.16 -4.98 -1.95
C ILE A 67 -2.92 -4.11 -2.22
N ALA A 68 -2.78 -3.56 -3.43
CA ALA A 68 -1.65 -2.71 -3.76
C ALA A 68 -1.57 -1.47 -2.86
N VAL A 69 -2.70 -0.79 -2.63
CA VAL A 69 -2.76 0.37 -1.74
C VAL A 69 -2.52 -0.01 -0.28
N LEU A 70 -3.08 -1.13 0.18
CA LEU A 70 -2.84 -1.65 1.53
C LEU A 70 -1.34 -1.94 1.75
N GLN A 71 -0.68 -2.52 0.75
CA GLN A 71 0.72 -2.92 0.83
C GLN A 71 1.71 -1.75 0.63
N ARG A 72 1.32 -0.73 -0.15
CA ARG A 72 2.11 0.47 -0.46
C ARG A 72 1.23 1.73 -0.36
N PRO A 73 0.83 2.14 0.86
CA PRO A 73 -0.02 3.30 1.04
C PRO A 73 0.72 4.57 0.60
N TYR A 74 -0.02 5.49 -0.04
CA TYR A 74 0.50 6.79 -0.46
C TYR A 74 -0.48 7.90 -0.07
N PRO A 75 0.00 9.10 0.28
CA PRO A 75 -0.86 10.21 0.66
C PRO A 75 -1.63 10.76 -0.55
N TRP A 76 -2.87 11.18 -0.32
CA TRP A 76 -3.69 11.90 -1.29
C TRP A 76 -4.28 13.17 -0.65
N PRO A 77 -4.19 14.33 -1.31
CA PRO A 77 -3.52 14.57 -2.60
C PRO A 77 -1.99 14.42 -2.50
N ALA A 78 -1.34 14.09 -3.63
CA ALA A 78 0.11 14.06 -3.73
C ALA A 78 0.65 15.50 -3.85
N SER A 79 0.72 16.19 -2.72
CA SER A 79 1.15 17.59 -2.65
C SER A 79 2.67 17.74 -2.77
N GLU A 80 3.43 16.75 -2.33
CA GLU A 80 4.89 16.78 -2.31
C GLU A 80 5.50 15.83 -3.36
N PRO A 81 6.72 16.07 -3.84
CA PRO A 81 7.41 15.17 -4.76
C PRO A 81 7.51 13.71 -4.26
N LYS A 82 7.75 13.51 -2.96
CA LYS A 82 7.80 12.19 -2.31
C LYS A 82 6.47 11.42 -2.45
N ASP A 83 5.35 12.14 -2.50
CA ASP A 83 4.02 11.55 -2.64
C ASP A 83 3.81 10.98 -4.05
N ARG A 84 4.43 11.62 -5.06
CA ARG A 84 4.41 11.12 -6.44
C ARG A 84 5.20 9.83 -6.58
N GLU A 85 6.36 9.75 -5.91
CA GLU A 85 7.17 8.53 -5.87
C GLU A 85 6.39 7.38 -5.22
N ALA A 86 5.76 7.62 -4.07
CA ALA A 86 4.92 6.61 -3.41
C ALA A 86 3.77 6.12 -4.31
N ARG A 87 3.14 7.03 -5.08
CA ARG A 87 2.12 6.67 -6.06
C ARG A 87 2.67 5.83 -7.20
N THR A 88 3.86 6.18 -7.72
CA THR A 88 4.54 5.39 -8.76
C THR A 88 4.88 3.99 -8.25
N LEU A 89 5.36 3.86 -7.01
CA LEU A 89 5.64 2.57 -6.39
C LEU A 89 4.37 1.73 -6.19
N CYS A 90 3.28 2.34 -5.71
CA CYS A 90 1.99 1.65 -5.58
C CYS A 90 1.47 1.18 -6.95
N ARG A 91 1.61 2.00 -8.00
CA ARG A 91 1.21 1.63 -9.35
C ARG A 91 2.05 0.48 -9.91
N ALA A 92 3.38 0.54 -9.75
CA ALA A 92 4.27 -0.52 -10.18
C ALA A 92 3.96 -1.84 -9.44
N TYR A 93 3.63 -1.75 -8.13
CA TYR A 93 3.21 -2.89 -7.35
C TYR A 93 1.89 -3.51 -7.85
N PHE A 94 0.90 -2.67 -8.17
CA PHE A 94 -0.35 -3.11 -8.77
C PHE A 94 -0.12 -3.83 -10.11
N GLU A 95 0.70 -3.27 -11.00
CA GLU A 95 1.03 -3.90 -12.29
C GLU A 95 1.74 -5.26 -12.07
N GLY A 96 2.61 -5.35 -11.06
CA GLY A 96 3.22 -6.62 -10.64
C GLY A 96 2.21 -7.65 -10.11
N LEU A 97 1.22 -7.23 -9.31
CA LEU A 97 0.14 -8.10 -8.84
C LEU A 97 -0.74 -8.59 -9.99
N LEU A 98 -1.04 -7.74 -10.96
CA LEU A 98 -1.83 -8.10 -12.14
C LEU A 98 -1.13 -9.21 -12.93
N ALA A 99 0.17 -9.02 -13.24
CA ALA A 99 0.98 -10.05 -13.89
C ALA A 99 1.09 -11.33 -13.05
N ALA A 100 1.13 -11.21 -11.72
CA ALA A 100 1.13 -12.37 -10.84
C ALA A 100 -0.21 -13.12 -10.88
N CYS A 101 -1.35 -12.45 -10.93
CA CYS A 101 -2.67 -13.10 -11.06
C CYS A 101 -2.83 -13.86 -12.38
N GLU A 102 -2.17 -13.41 -13.44
CA GLU A 102 -2.17 -14.11 -14.73
C GLU A 102 -1.27 -15.35 -14.74
N SER A 103 -0.40 -15.53 -13.74
CA SER A 103 0.64 -16.56 -13.75
C SER A 103 0.68 -17.45 -12.52
N VAL A 104 0.96 -16.89 -11.34
CA VAL A 104 1.36 -17.64 -10.14
C VAL A 104 0.46 -17.40 -8.92
N LEU A 105 -0.13 -16.21 -8.79
CA LEU A 105 -0.93 -15.81 -7.64
C LEU A 105 -2.34 -16.38 -7.77
N ARG A 106 -2.71 -17.29 -6.86
CA ARG A 106 -4.07 -17.85 -6.80
C ARG A 106 -5.10 -16.73 -6.59
N ASN A 107 -6.08 -16.68 -7.48
CA ASN A 107 -7.10 -15.64 -7.51
C ASN A 107 -8.43 -16.18 -8.03
N THR A 108 -9.48 -15.38 -7.87
CA THR A 108 -10.75 -15.54 -8.59
C THR A 108 -10.89 -14.36 -9.53
N SER A 109 -11.11 -14.62 -10.82
CA SER A 109 -11.37 -13.58 -11.82
C SER A 109 -12.87 -13.48 -12.10
N THR A 110 -13.35 -12.27 -12.35
CA THR A 110 -14.72 -12.02 -12.81
C THR A 110 -14.68 -11.02 -13.94
N THR A 111 -15.19 -11.43 -15.10
CA THR A 111 -15.31 -10.59 -16.29
C THR A 111 -16.75 -10.10 -16.42
N VAL A 112 -16.91 -8.78 -16.47
CA VAL A 112 -18.21 -8.14 -16.66
C VAL A 112 -18.15 -7.25 -17.90
N THR A 113 -19.11 -7.41 -18.80
CA THR A 113 -19.30 -6.50 -19.92
C THR A 113 -19.88 -5.20 -19.41
N VAL A 114 -19.08 -4.14 -19.38
CA VAL A 114 -19.50 -2.81 -18.95
C VAL A 114 -19.87 -1.99 -20.18
N THR A 115 -21.08 -1.44 -20.18
CA THR A 115 -21.45 -0.40 -21.14
C THR A 115 -21.20 0.95 -20.47
N PRO A 116 -20.20 1.73 -20.92
CA PRO A 116 -19.93 3.02 -20.28
C PRO A 116 -21.15 3.93 -20.43
N LYS A 117 -21.40 4.77 -19.42
CA LYS A 117 -22.45 5.78 -19.52
C LYS A 117 -22.13 6.70 -20.70
N PRO A 118 -23.08 6.96 -21.62
CA PRO A 118 -22.82 7.88 -22.72
C PRO A 118 -22.40 9.24 -22.16
N PRO A 119 -21.39 9.91 -22.75
CA PRO A 119 -21.03 11.25 -22.34
C PRO A 119 -22.23 12.19 -22.55
N PRO A 120 -22.36 13.25 -21.73
CA PRO A 120 -23.39 14.24 -21.97
C PRO A 120 -23.24 14.80 -23.40
N PRO A 121 -24.34 15.03 -24.12
CA PRO A 121 -24.30 15.47 -25.51
C PRO A 121 -23.50 16.77 -25.59
N GLN A 122 -22.44 16.76 -26.40
CA GLN A 122 -21.60 17.94 -26.55
C GLN A 122 -22.16 18.85 -27.64
N ARG A 123 -22.07 20.17 -27.40
CA ARG A 123 -22.32 21.16 -28.44
C ARG A 123 -21.18 21.10 -29.45
N ARG A 124 -21.53 21.18 -30.73
CA ARG A 124 -20.56 21.29 -31.80
C ARG A 124 -19.61 22.47 -31.52
N SER A 125 -18.31 22.19 -31.48
CA SER A 125 -17.30 23.25 -31.44
C SER A 125 -17.38 24.05 -32.74
N LYS A 126 -17.37 25.39 -32.64
CA LYS A 126 -17.34 26.28 -33.82
C LYS A 126 -16.01 26.21 -34.58
N ILE A 127 -14.96 25.68 -33.93
CA ILE A 127 -13.59 25.62 -34.47
C ILE A 127 -13.32 24.26 -35.13
N ALA A 128 -14.17 23.25 -34.88
CA ALA A 128 -13.98 21.94 -35.49
C ALA A 128 -14.37 21.96 -36.98
N PRO A 129 -13.50 21.46 -37.88
CA PRO A 129 -13.82 21.38 -39.30
C PRO A 129 -15.04 20.48 -39.56
N ASP A 130 -15.73 20.75 -40.66
CA ASP A 130 -16.81 19.86 -41.13
C ASP A 130 -16.25 18.44 -41.31
N GLY A 131 -16.94 17.43 -40.75
CA GLY A 131 -16.53 16.02 -40.81
C GLY A 131 -15.63 15.53 -39.66
N TRP A 132 -15.17 16.38 -38.74
CA TRP A 132 -14.33 15.93 -37.61
C TRP A 132 -15.01 14.87 -36.71
N TRP A 133 -16.34 14.86 -36.68
CA TRP A 133 -17.16 13.92 -35.90
C TRP A 133 -17.39 12.57 -36.59
N GLU A 134 -16.95 12.34 -37.83
CA GLU A 134 -17.05 11.03 -38.49
C GLU A 134 -16.01 10.02 -37.97
N ARG A 135 -15.08 10.47 -37.10
CA ARG A 135 -14.18 9.57 -36.40
C ARG A 135 -14.93 8.85 -35.27
N ASP A 136 -15.22 7.58 -35.53
CA ASP A 136 -15.62 6.54 -34.61
C ASP A 136 -16.79 6.89 -33.65
N PHE A 137 -17.99 6.46 -34.05
CA PHE A 137 -19.19 6.28 -33.20
C PHE A 137 -19.95 7.55 -32.77
N ALA A 138 -19.67 8.70 -33.39
CA ALA A 138 -20.43 9.93 -33.20
C ALA A 138 -21.55 10.07 -34.25
N HIS A 139 -22.80 10.04 -33.81
CA HIS A 139 -23.95 10.37 -34.65
C HIS A 139 -24.43 11.79 -34.35
N MET A 140 -24.64 12.59 -35.39
CA MET A 140 -25.26 13.91 -35.25
C MET A 140 -26.79 13.77 -35.29
N SER A 141 -27.46 14.26 -34.26
CA SER A 141 -28.92 14.43 -34.24
C SER A 141 -29.25 15.79 -33.62
N ASN A 142 -30.06 16.60 -34.31
CA ASN A 142 -30.48 17.94 -33.86
C ASN A 142 -29.32 18.87 -33.46
N GLY A 143 -28.20 18.84 -34.21
CA GLY A 143 -27.02 19.66 -33.93
C GLY A 143 -26.22 19.26 -32.67
N ARG A 144 -26.54 18.10 -32.08
CA ARG A 144 -25.79 17.50 -30.96
C ARG A 144 -25.06 16.25 -31.42
N ILE A 145 -23.86 16.07 -30.89
CA ILE A 145 -23.05 14.87 -31.11
C ILE A 145 -23.41 13.86 -30.01
N SER A 146 -23.93 12.69 -30.41
CA SER A 146 -24.15 11.56 -29.53
C SER A 146 -23.09 10.50 -29.80
N ILE A 147 -22.36 10.10 -28.78
CA ILE A 147 -21.39 9.00 -28.86
C ILE A 147 -22.07 7.76 -28.31
N THR A 148 -22.20 6.71 -29.13
CA THR A 148 -22.72 5.43 -28.65
C THR A 148 -21.59 4.69 -27.95
N PRO A 149 -21.63 4.52 -26.62
CA PRO A 149 -20.58 3.80 -25.89
C PRO A 149 -20.54 2.34 -26.33
N LYS A 150 -19.40 1.87 -26.83
CA LYS A 150 -19.19 0.45 -27.11
C LYS A 150 -19.03 -0.30 -25.79
N PRO A 151 -19.80 -1.38 -25.54
CA PRO A 151 -19.54 -2.24 -24.40
C PRO A 151 -18.14 -2.84 -24.49
N PHE A 152 -17.46 -2.93 -23.35
CA PHE A 152 -16.15 -3.57 -23.25
C PHE A 152 -16.11 -4.45 -22.01
N ASP A 153 -15.34 -5.54 -22.11
CA ASP A 153 -15.19 -6.47 -21.01
C ASP A 153 -14.14 -5.96 -20.03
N VAL A 154 -14.50 -5.97 -18.75
CA VAL A 154 -13.61 -5.63 -17.65
C VAL A 154 -13.42 -6.87 -16.79
N THR A 155 -12.20 -7.37 -16.74
CA THR A 155 -11.82 -8.46 -15.84
C THR A 155 -11.29 -7.87 -14.54
N THR A 156 -11.84 -8.33 -13.43
CA THR A 156 -11.40 -7.96 -12.08
C THR A 156 -10.90 -9.20 -11.35
N TYR A 157 -9.83 -9.05 -10.57
CA TYR A 157 -9.20 -10.12 -9.82
C TYR A 157 -9.39 -9.90 -8.33
N THR A 158 -9.86 -10.92 -7.62
CA THR A 158 -9.93 -10.96 -6.16
C THR A 158 -8.99 -12.01 -5.61
N VAL A 159 -8.28 -11.68 -4.54
CA VAL A 159 -7.29 -12.53 -3.90
C VAL A 159 -7.66 -12.69 -2.43
N THR A 160 -7.65 -13.93 -1.94
CA THR A 160 -7.92 -14.24 -0.54
C THR A 160 -6.69 -13.97 0.33
N ALA A 161 -6.91 -13.72 1.62
CA ALA A 161 -5.81 -13.49 2.57
C ALA A 161 -4.75 -14.62 2.56
N PRO A 162 -5.11 -15.92 2.61
CA PRO A 162 -4.12 -17.01 2.57
C PRO A 162 -3.32 -17.07 1.26
N ALA A 163 -3.97 -16.80 0.11
CA ALA A 163 -3.31 -16.81 -1.18
C ALA A 163 -2.27 -15.68 -1.28
N PHE A 164 -2.63 -14.49 -0.80
CA PHE A 164 -1.72 -13.35 -0.81
C PHE A 164 -0.57 -13.54 0.17
N ALA A 165 -0.82 -14.07 1.37
CA ALA A 165 0.22 -14.40 2.35
C ALA A 165 1.26 -15.38 1.77
N ALA A 166 0.80 -16.45 1.10
CA ALA A 166 1.70 -17.42 0.47
C ALA A 166 2.55 -16.78 -0.63
N TRP A 167 1.97 -15.88 -1.42
CA TRP A 167 2.70 -15.16 -2.48
C TRP A 167 3.73 -14.19 -1.90
N LEU A 168 3.40 -13.44 -0.85
CA LEU A 168 4.36 -12.57 -0.15
C LEU A 168 5.55 -13.38 0.39
N ALA A 169 5.27 -14.52 1.03
CA ALA A 169 6.31 -15.42 1.53
C ALA A 169 7.21 -15.96 0.41
N ALA A 170 6.63 -16.36 -0.73
CA ALA A 170 7.39 -16.82 -1.90
C ALA A 170 8.30 -15.72 -2.48
N ASN A 171 7.86 -14.47 -2.45
CA ASN A 171 8.63 -13.31 -2.93
C ASN A 171 9.57 -12.71 -1.86
N ARG A 172 9.59 -13.28 -0.65
CA ARG A 172 10.34 -12.76 0.52
C ARG A 172 9.99 -11.30 0.84
N GLU A 173 8.75 -10.92 0.59
CA GLU A 173 8.24 -9.60 0.95
C GLU A 173 7.48 -9.67 2.27
N PRO A 174 7.77 -8.80 3.26
CA PRO A 174 6.96 -8.72 4.46
C PRO A 174 5.61 -8.05 4.15
N PRO A 175 4.52 -8.45 4.82
CA PRO A 175 3.27 -7.71 4.75
C PRO A 175 3.44 -6.31 5.34
N SER A 176 2.74 -5.32 4.77
CA SER A 176 2.60 -4.01 5.40
C SER A 176 1.80 -4.12 6.70
N VAL A 177 1.80 -3.06 7.52
CA VAL A 177 0.98 -3.02 8.74
C VAL A 177 -0.51 -3.22 8.44
N HIS A 178 -1.01 -2.72 7.31
CA HIS A 178 -2.41 -2.88 6.92
C HIS A 178 -2.74 -4.28 6.41
N ILE A 179 -1.84 -4.88 5.64
CA ILE A 179 -1.99 -6.27 5.18
C ILE A 179 -1.88 -7.24 6.38
N GLN A 180 -0.97 -6.97 7.32
CA GLN A 180 -0.87 -7.78 8.54
C GLN A 180 -2.16 -7.69 9.36
N ALA A 181 -2.72 -6.50 9.55
CA ALA A 181 -4.01 -6.35 10.23
C ALA A 181 -5.15 -7.11 9.52
N TRP A 182 -5.15 -7.13 8.19
CA TRP A 182 -6.08 -7.94 7.41
C TRP A 182 -5.87 -9.45 7.66
N PHE A 183 -4.63 -9.92 7.64
CA PHE A 183 -4.29 -11.31 7.92
C PHE A 183 -4.71 -11.74 9.32
N ASP A 184 -4.44 -10.92 10.33
CA ASP A 184 -4.82 -11.19 11.71
C ASP A 184 -6.34 -11.27 11.86
N ALA A 185 -7.08 -10.37 11.19
CA ALA A 185 -8.53 -10.35 11.25
C ALA A 185 -9.19 -11.57 10.58
N VAL A 186 -8.58 -12.11 9.52
CA VAL A 186 -9.08 -13.30 8.81
C VAL A 186 -8.53 -14.60 9.44
N GLY A 187 -7.63 -14.51 10.43
CA GLY A 187 -7.04 -15.67 11.09
C GLY A 187 -5.98 -16.39 10.25
N VAL A 188 -5.31 -15.69 9.34
CA VAL A 188 -4.23 -16.25 8.52
C VAL A 188 -2.94 -16.30 9.33
N ALA A 189 -2.78 -17.39 10.08
CA ALA A 189 -1.57 -17.66 10.85
C ALA A 189 -0.35 -17.83 9.94
N GLY A 190 0.77 -17.16 10.26
CA GLY A 190 2.07 -17.41 9.61
C GLY A 190 2.39 -16.56 8.38
N ALA A 191 1.59 -15.53 8.08
CA ALA A 191 1.99 -14.52 7.10
C ALA A 191 3.01 -13.51 7.67
N GLY A 192 3.11 -13.46 9.00
CA GLY A 192 4.23 -12.82 9.67
C GLY A 192 5.49 -13.62 9.38
N VAL A 193 6.47 -12.95 8.78
CA VAL A 193 7.89 -13.36 8.81
C VAL A 193 8.16 -14.03 10.17
N PRO A 194 8.78 -15.23 10.23
CA PRO A 194 9.01 -15.93 11.49
C PRO A 194 9.56 -14.94 12.50
N ASP A 195 8.85 -14.83 13.64
CA ASP A 195 8.93 -13.89 14.75
C ASP A 195 10.35 -13.42 15.13
N ALA A 196 11.02 -12.76 14.19
CA ALA A 196 12.00 -11.77 14.44
C ALA A 196 11.17 -10.54 14.81
N GLN A 197 10.68 -10.51 16.06
CA GLN A 197 10.63 -9.27 16.83
C GLN A 197 11.74 -8.38 16.27
N PRO A 198 11.48 -7.13 15.83
CA PRO A 198 12.56 -6.27 15.38
C PRO A 198 13.46 -6.09 16.58
N LYS A 199 14.46 -6.98 16.71
CA LYS A 199 15.57 -6.84 17.64
C LYS A 199 16.03 -5.44 17.31
N PRO A 200 15.95 -4.50 18.27
CA PRO A 200 16.14 -3.08 18.01
C PRO A 200 17.30 -2.97 17.06
N LEU A 201 16.98 -2.57 15.82
CA LEU A 201 17.84 -2.75 14.64
C LEU A 201 19.21 -2.31 15.11
N GLN A 202 20.13 -3.27 15.28
CA GLN A 202 21.31 -2.98 16.09
C GLN A 202 21.91 -1.71 15.52
N ARG A 203 22.15 -0.72 16.37
CA ARG A 203 22.49 0.64 15.92
C ARG A 203 23.60 0.63 14.87
N THR A 204 24.48 -0.36 14.95
CA THR A 204 25.50 -0.74 13.97
C THR A 204 24.94 -1.08 12.58
N SER A 205 24.00 -2.02 12.46
CA SER A 205 23.37 -2.39 11.19
C SER A 205 22.64 -1.20 10.54
N ALA A 206 21.97 -0.35 11.33
CA ALA A 206 21.36 0.86 10.81
C ALA A 206 22.40 1.88 10.28
N GLN A 207 23.56 1.99 10.93
CA GLN A 207 24.68 2.82 10.47
C GLN A 207 25.29 2.27 9.18
N ASP A 208 25.53 0.96 9.11
CA ASP A 208 26.09 0.29 7.95
C ASP A 208 25.15 0.45 6.73
N ALA A 209 23.84 0.24 6.91
CA ALA A 209 22.84 0.43 5.87
C ALA A 209 22.77 1.89 5.36
N ALA A 210 22.82 2.86 6.28
CA ALA A 210 22.83 4.29 5.92
C ALA A 210 24.09 4.67 5.12
N MET A 211 25.24 4.05 5.42
CA MET A 211 26.49 4.26 4.68
C MET A 211 26.42 3.70 3.26
N LEU A 212 25.88 2.49 3.07
CA LEU A 212 25.65 1.90 1.76
C LEU A 212 24.63 2.69 0.94
N GLN A 213 23.57 3.18 1.57
CA GLN A 213 22.57 4.03 0.92
C GLN A 213 23.20 5.33 0.43
N GLU A 214 24.05 5.96 1.24
CA GLU A 214 24.74 7.19 0.86
C GLU A 214 25.72 6.98 -0.30
N LEU A 215 26.47 5.86 -0.31
CA LEU A 215 27.33 5.49 -1.43
C LEU A 215 26.52 5.40 -2.74
N ARG A 216 25.42 4.66 -2.72
CA ARG A 216 24.52 4.52 -3.88
C ARG A 216 23.91 5.86 -4.31
N ARG A 217 23.54 6.71 -3.34
CA ARG A 217 22.99 8.05 -3.59
C ARG A 217 23.97 8.95 -4.33
N GLN A 218 25.27 8.79 -4.08
CA GLN A 218 26.33 9.49 -4.80
C GLN A 218 26.78 8.74 -6.08
N ASN A 219 26.03 7.74 -6.52
CA ASN A 219 26.30 6.88 -7.68
C ASN A 219 27.62 6.11 -7.60
N TYR A 220 28.06 5.74 -6.40
CA TYR A 220 29.17 4.80 -6.21
C TYR A 220 28.64 3.37 -6.06
N ASP A 221 29.32 2.43 -6.71
CA ASP A 221 29.13 1.00 -6.47
C ASP A 221 29.96 0.58 -5.24
N PRO A 222 29.35 0.12 -4.13
CA PRO A 222 30.07 -0.32 -2.94
C PRO A 222 31.12 -1.40 -3.24
N LEU A 223 30.87 -2.28 -4.21
CA LEU A 223 31.76 -3.39 -4.54
C LEU A 223 32.87 -3.01 -5.54
N ALA A 224 32.86 -1.79 -6.05
CA ALA A 224 33.80 -1.32 -7.05
C ALA A 224 34.17 0.15 -6.84
N LEU A 225 34.63 0.50 -5.63
CA LEU A 225 35.01 1.88 -5.35
C LEU A 225 36.26 2.28 -6.16
N PRO A 226 36.24 3.45 -6.82
CA PRO A 226 37.39 3.94 -7.58
C PRO A 226 38.58 4.25 -6.67
N LYS A 227 39.78 3.95 -7.16
CA LYS A 227 41.03 4.28 -6.48
C LYS A 227 41.20 5.79 -6.35
N ASN A 228 41.63 6.25 -5.18
CA ASN A 228 41.82 7.67 -4.94
C ASN A 228 43.04 8.18 -5.72
N PRO A 229 42.89 9.21 -6.58
CA PRO A 229 44.04 9.81 -7.24
C PRO A 229 44.90 10.56 -6.20
N PRO A 230 46.24 10.58 -6.38
CA PRO A 230 47.14 11.23 -5.43
C PRO A 230 46.79 12.72 -5.28
N GLY A 231 46.68 13.18 -4.04
CA GLY A 231 46.42 14.58 -3.70
C GLY A 231 44.95 15.03 -3.75
N ARG A 232 43.98 14.14 -4.01
CA ARG A 232 42.54 14.49 -3.95
C ARG A 232 41.80 13.73 -2.83
N PRO A 233 40.76 14.33 -2.23
CA PRO A 233 39.92 13.64 -1.26
C PRO A 233 39.23 12.45 -1.92
N GLY A 234 39.37 11.28 -1.30
CA GLY A 234 38.80 10.05 -1.81
C GLY A 234 37.30 9.88 -1.59
N VAL A 235 36.74 8.78 -2.12
CA VAL A 235 35.31 8.46 -1.93
C VAL A 235 34.95 8.42 -0.44
N LYS A 236 35.78 7.77 0.40
CA LYS A 236 35.60 7.75 1.86
C LYS A 236 35.46 9.15 2.46
N ALA A 237 36.27 10.10 2.01
CA ALA A 237 36.23 11.49 2.51
C ALA A 237 34.98 12.24 2.03
N ALA A 238 34.54 12.01 0.78
CA ALA A 238 33.31 12.57 0.25
C ALA A 238 32.07 12.07 1.00
N ILE A 239 31.98 10.76 1.26
CA ILE A 239 30.89 10.16 2.04
C ILE A 239 30.95 10.67 3.49
N ARG A 240 32.12 10.72 4.12
CA ARG A 240 32.27 11.26 5.48
C ARG A 240 31.73 12.67 5.57
N LYS A 241 32.14 13.57 4.67
CA LYS A 241 31.66 14.95 4.64
C LYS A 241 30.14 15.06 4.50
N ALA A 242 29.49 14.10 3.84
CA ALA A 242 28.05 14.12 3.61
C ALA A 242 27.24 13.71 4.86
N ILE A 243 27.71 12.74 5.63
CA ILE A 243 26.93 12.10 6.71
C ILE A 243 27.45 12.36 8.13
N ASP A 244 28.72 12.74 8.28
CA ASP A 244 29.31 12.98 9.60
C ASP A 244 28.58 14.08 10.38
N GLY A 245 28.39 13.86 11.68
CA GLY A 245 27.63 14.75 12.56
C GLY A 245 26.11 14.72 12.37
N LYS A 246 25.56 13.93 11.42
CA LYS A 246 24.11 13.85 11.17
C LYS A 246 23.51 12.57 11.72
N GLY A 247 22.43 12.68 12.51
CA GLY A 247 21.59 11.57 12.93
C GLY A 247 22.37 10.41 13.56
N LEU A 248 22.43 9.27 12.86
CA LEU A 248 23.09 8.04 13.31
C LEU A 248 24.63 8.17 13.44
N PHE A 249 25.22 9.20 12.85
CA PHE A 249 26.66 9.48 12.79
C PHE A 249 27.09 10.69 13.65
N ALA A 250 26.35 11.03 14.70
CA ALA A 250 26.70 12.16 15.58
C ALA A 250 28.05 12.00 16.32
N GLY A 251 28.58 10.78 16.44
CA GLY A 251 29.87 10.52 17.09
C GLY A 251 31.02 10.49 16.09
N GLY A 252 32.11 11.22 16.35
CA GLY A 252 33.24 11.37 15.42
C GLY A 252 33.95 10.07 15.03
N THR A 253 33.81 8.99 15.80
CA THR A 253 34.40 7.67 15.47
C THR A 253 33.42 6.70 14.81
N VAL A 254 32.13 7.04 14.75
CA VAL A 254 31.07 6.11 14.30
C VAL A 254 31.19 5.81 12.81
N PHE A 255 31.52 6.84 12.03
CA PHE A 255 31.77 6.70 10.61
C PHE A 255 32.88 5.70 10.33
N ASP A 256 34.03 5.85 11.00
CA ASP A 256 35.19 5.01 10.75
C ASP A 256 34.96 3.55 11.10
N LYS A 257 34.32 3.29 12.24
CA LYS A 257 33.96 1.93 12.64
C LYS A 257 33.03 1.24 11.66
N SER A 258 32.06 1.98 11.10
CA SER A 258 31.12 1.43 10.12
C SER A 258 31.83 1.15 8.78
N TRP A 259 32.70 2.07 8.34
CA TRP A 259 33.49 1.89 7.12
C TRP A 259 34.45 0.69 7.22
N GLU A 260 35.16 0.55 8.35
CA GLU A 260 36.05 -0.59 8.59
C GLU A 260 35.30 -1.92 8.62
N ARG A 261 34.12 -1.97 9.25
CA ARG A 261 33.29 -3.18 9.30
C ARG A 261 32.82 -3.61 7.91
N LEU A 262 32.27 -2.66 7.14
CA LEU A 262 31.80 -2.93 5.77
C LEU A 262 32.96 -3.36 4.85
N SER A 263 34.14 -2.76 5.02
CA SER A 263 35.35 -3.16 4.28
C SER A 263 35.83 -4.55 4.69
N ALA A 264 35.83 -4.87 5.99
CA ALA A 264 36.23 -6.19 6.49
C ALA A 264 35.27 -7.30 6.05
N ASN A 265 33.98 -6.98 5.93
CA ASN A 265 32.95 -7.91 5.44
C ASN A 265 32.94 -8.07 3.91
N GLY A 266 33.72 -7.27 3.17
CA GLY A 266 33.71 -7.27 1.70
C GLY A 266 32.46 -6.61 1.09
N GLU A 267 31.66 -5.89 1.88
CA GLU A 267 30.53 -5.09 1.40
C GLU A 267 30.99 -3.78 0.76
N ILE A 268 32.20 -3.34 1.11
CA ILE A 268 32.93 -2.28 0.44
C ILE A 268 34.27 -2.82 -0.06
N VAL A 269 34.52 -2.72 -1.36
CA VAL A 269 35.79 -3.15 -1.97
C VAL A 269 36.42 -1.97 -2.69
N THR A 270 37.67 -1.67 -2.35
CA THR A 270 38.49 -0.69 -3.07
C THR A 270 39.25 -1.45 -4.14
N LYS A 271 39.14 -1.02 -5.40
CA LYS A 271 39.88 -1.66 -6.49
C LYS A 271 41.35 -1.23 -6.42
N ASP A 272 42.26 -2.21 -6.34
CA ASP A 272 43.71 -2.00 -6.37
C ASP A 272 44.20 -1.42 -7.71
#